data_AF-A0A6A5QZG0-F1
#
_entry.id   AF-A0A6A5QZG0-F1
#
_cell.length_a   1.000
_cell.length_b   1.000
_cell.length_c   1.000
_cell.angle_alpha   90.00
_cell.angle_beta   90.00
_cell.angle_gamma   90.00
#
_symmetry.space_group_name_H-M   'P 1'
#
loop_
_entity.id
_entity.type
_entity.pdbx_description
1 polymer ?
#
loop_
_entity_poly.entity_id
_entity_poly.type
_entity_poly.pdbx_seq_one_letter_code
_entity_poly.pdbx_strand_id
1 'polypeptide(L)'
;MSAAPTPHASASARASQPPTGAATPAPPPAAPATPAIPPPSTFDVLPDLHRVLARLLETSAQPPAATPSPSQPSADGPLEIQHVATAANDVRLKMQKARRAVLALPDVDRTCEDQDDEIADLEARIARLKASLRELARPVEEPADEDQSMTG
;
A
#
# COMPACT_ATOMS: atom_id res chain seq x y z
N MET A 1 -39.26 -4.36 -49.66
CA MET A 1 -38.40 -3.20 -49.97
C MET A 1 -39.00 -2.01 -49.24
N SER A 2 -38.47 -1.61 -48.08
CA SER A 2 -39.03 -0.46 -47.36
C SER A 2 -37.90 0.32 -46.68
N ALA A 3 -37.81 1.57 -47.08
CA ALA A 3 -36.76 2.53 -46.76
C ALA A 3 -36.95 3.16 -45.37
N ALA A 4 -35.83 3.61 -44.78
CA ALA A 4 -35.84 4.65 -43.76
C ALA A 4 -36.17 6.01 -44.40
N PRO A 5 -36.80 6.94 -43.66
CA PRO A 5 -36.01 8.09 -43.20
C PRO A 5 -36.46 8.68 -41.84
N THR A 6 -35.50 9.12 -41.03
CA THR A 6 -35.63 10.22 -40.04
C THR A 6 -35.80 11.56 -40.80
N PRO A 7 -36.43 12.65 -40.27
CA PRO A 7 -35.87 13.44 -39.15
C PRO A 7 -36.82 14.35 -38.31
N HIS A 8 -36.22 15.00 -37.29
CA HIS A 8 -36.55 16.28 -36.60
C HIS A 8 -37.34 16.32 -35.26
N ALA A 9 -36.70 17.04 -34.31
CA ALA A 9 -37.13 17.55 -33.00
C ALA A 9 -38.28 18.59 -33.12
N SER A 10 -38.95 19.13 -32.10
CA SER A 10 -38.62 19.48 -30.72
C SER A 10 -39.93 19.85 -29.99
N ALA A 11 -40.07 19.58 -28.69
CA ALA A 11 -40.95 20.38 -27.83
C ALA A 11 -40.54 20.23 -26.35
N SER A 12 -39.93 21.30 -25.88
CA SER A 12 -39.60 21.59 -24.49
C SER A 12 -40.86 21.56 -23.61
N ALA A 13 -40.83 20.80 -22.52
CA ALA A 13 -41.77 20.97 -21.40
C ALA A 13 -41.01 20.75 -20.08
N ARG A 14 -40.39 21.84 -19.65
CA ARG A 14 -39.84 22.09 -18.33
C ARG A 14 -40.95 21.94 -17.27
N ALA A 15 -40.93 20.86 -16.49
CA ALA A 15 -41.58 20.83 -15.19
C ALA A 15 -40.55 21.21 -14.12
N SER A 16 -40.56 22.49 -13.74
CA SER A 16 -39.82 23.02 -12.60
C SER A 16 -40.33 22.35 -11.31
N GLN A 17 -39.49 21.59 -10.60
CA GLN A 17 -39.74 21.23 -9.21
C GLN A 17 -38.98 22.19 -8.28
N PRO A 18 -39.62 22.65 -7.17
CA PRO A 18 -39.03 23.61 -6.24
C PRO A 18 -37.93 22.99 -5.35
N PRO A 19 -37.05 23.82 -4.76
CA PRO A 19 -35.78 23.40 -4.20
C PRO A 19 -35.90 23.13 -2.70
N THR A 20 -35.89 21.87 -2.26
CA THR A 20 -35.57 21.58 -0.85
C THR A 20 -35.10 20.14 -0.68
N GLY A 21 -33.83 20.02 -0.35
CA GLY A 21 -33.16 18.77 -0.05
C GLY A 21 -31.69 19.08 -0.08
N ALA A 22 -31.13 19.48 1.07
CA ALA A 22 -29.70 19.65 1.21
C ALA A 22 -29.03 18.36 0.72
N ALA A 23 -28.44 18.41 -0.48
CA ALA A 23 -27.56 17.36 -0.95
C ALA A 23 -26.33 17.44 -0.05
N THR A 24 -26.36 16.73 1.07
CA THR A 24 -25.18 16.39 1.83
C THR A 24 -24.19 15.81 0.81
N PRO A 25 -23.02 16.42 0.60
CA PRO A 25 -22.00 15.85 -0.25
C PRO A 25 -21.72 14.44 0.27
N ALA A 26 -21.87 13.43 -0.61
CA ALA A 26 -21.40 12.10 -0.28
C ALA A 26 -19.94 12.21 0.17
N PRO A 27 -19.55 11.58 1.30
CA PRO A 27 -18.17 11.62 1.74
C PRO A 27 -17.26 11.15 0.60
N PRO A 28 -16.10 11.78 0.39
CA PRO A 28 -15.16 11.32 -0.61
C PRO A 28 -14.85 9.84 -0.37
N PRO A 29 -14.69 9.02 -1.43
CA PRO A 29 -14.27 7.64 -1.26
C PRO A 29 -12.99 7.64 -0.41
N ALA A 30 -12.96 6.79 0.63
CA ALA A 30 -11.82 6.69 1.52
C ALA A 30 -10.55 6.51 0.68
N ALA A 31 -9.59 7.41 0.83
CA ALA A 31 -8.30 7.30 0.18
C ALA A 31 -7.69 5.93 0.54
N PRO A 32 -7.08 5.20 -0.42
CA PRO A 32 -6.44 3.93 -0.13
C PRO A 32 -5.41 4.18 0.97
N ALA A 33 -5.57 3.48 2.10
CA ALA A 33 -4.62 3.55 3.20
C ALA A 33 -3.25 3.13 2.66
N THR A 34 -2.25 3.99 2.80
CA THR A 34 -0.87 3.61 2.46
C THR A 34 -0.48 2.42 3.33
N PRO A 35 -0.17 1.26 2.73
CA PRO A 35 0.16 0.07 3.50
C PRO A 35 1.44 0.34 4.30
N ALA A 36 1.35 0.12 5.61
CA ALA A 36 2.45 0.40 6.52
C ALA A 36 3.52 -0.68 6.40
N ILE A 37 4.74 -0.26 6.06
CA ILE A 37 5.92 -1.12 6.08
C ILE A 37 6.16 -1.57 7.54
N PRO A 38 6.42 -2.86 7.80
CA PRO A 38 6.70 -3.34 9.15
C PRO A 38 7.96 -2.70 9.73
N PRO A 39 7.98 -2.38 11.04
CA PRO A 39 9.17 -1.80 11.66
C PRO A 39 10.33 -2.81 11.64
N PRO A 40 11.59 -2.35 11.58
CA PRO A 40 12.77 -3.22 11.46
C PRO A 40 12.90 -4.22 12.62
N SER A 41 12.42 -3.86 13.81
CA SER A 41 12.36 -4.74 14.99
C SER A 41 11.52 -6.00 14.79
N THR A 42 10.63 -6.02 13.79
CA THR A 42 9.88 -7.23 13.40
C THR A 42 10.82 -8.35 12.92
N PHE A 43 11.97 -7.98 12.36
CA PHE A 43 12.95 -8.89 11.78
C PHE A 43 14.13 -9.17 12.72
N ASP A 44 14.16 -8.54 13.90
CA ASP A 44 15.25 -8.68 14.86
C ASP A 44 15.06 -9.92 15.75
N VAL A 45 15.35 -11.09 15.17
CA VAL A 45 15.31 -12.41 15.83
C VAL A 45 16.66 -12.83 16.40
N LEU A 46 17.74 -12.16 16.01
CA LEU A 46 19.11 -12.55 16.38
C LEU A 46 19.36 -12.53 17.89
N PRO A 47 18.93 -11.51 18.66
CA PRO A 47 19.17 -11.49 20.11
C PRO A 47 18.53 -12.67 20.83
N ASP A 48 17.31 -13.04 20.45
CA ASP A 48 16.58 -14.13 21.10
C ASP A 48 17.12 -15.48 20.69
N LEU A 49 17.46 -15.66 19.41
CA LEU A 49 18.12 -16.87 18.94
C LEU A 49 19.47 -17.07 19.65
N HIS A 50 20.27 -16.00 19.74
CA HIS A 50 21.56 -16.04 20.43
C HIS A 50 21.39 -16.43 21.92
N ARG A 51 20.41 -15.87 22.63
CA ARG A 51 20.12 -16.23 24.02
C ARG A 51 19.81 -17.73 24.17
N VAL A 52 18.96 -18.27 23.30
CA VAL A 52 18.61 -19.70 23.34
C VAL A 52 19.84 -20.57 23.06
N LEU A 53 20.65 -20.21 22.06
CA LEU A 53 21.86 -20.95 21.70
C LEU A 53 22.94 -20.89 22.79
N ALA A 54 23.18 -19.72 23.38
CA ALA A 54 24.15 -19.55 24.46
C ALA A 54 23.83 -20.46 25.66
N ARG A 55 22.56 -20.47 26.09
CA ARG A 55 22.10 -21.34 27.19
C ARG A 55 22.20 -22.83 26.86
N LEU A 56 22.05 -23.20 25.58
CA LEU A 56 22.19 -24.57 25.11
C LEU A 56 23.67 -25.01 25.07
N LEU A 57 24.58 -24.10 24.72
CA LEU A 57 26.02 -24.34 24.75
C LEU A 57 26.52 -24.51 26.19
N GLU A 58 26.05 -23.69 27.12
CA GLU A 58 26.40 -23.79 28.55
C GLU A 58 25.96 -25.12 29.16
N THR A 59 24.78 -25.65 28.82
CA THR A 59 24.37 -26.98 29.30
C THR A 59 25.25 -28.11 28.74
N SER A 60 25.82 -27.94 27.55
CA SER A 60 26.68 -28.95 26.93
C SER A 60 28.09 -29.00 27.53
N ALA A 61 28.52 -27.91 28.17
CA ALA A 61 29.84 -27.79 28.79
C ALA A 61 29.88 -28.29 30.26
N GLN A 62 28.73 -28.62 30.85
CA GLN A 62 28.63 -29.00 32.26
C GLN A 62 28.77 -30.53 32.44
N PRO A 63 29.61 -31.03 33.37
CA PRO A 63 29.70 -32.47 33.67
C PRO A 63 28.36 -33.00 34.22
N PRO A 64 28.06 -34.31 34.08
CA PRO A 64 26.81 -34.89 34.57
C PRO A 64 26.76 -34.80 36.10
N ALA A 65 26.10 -33.76 36.63
CA ALA A 65 25.88 -33.59 38.04
C ALA A 65 24.64 -34.40 38.48
N ALA A 66 24.75 -35.02 39.65
CA ALA A 66 23.72 -35.87 40.23
C ALA A 66 22.43 -35.08 40.55
N THR A 67 21.29 -35.68 40.19
CA THR A 67 19.91 -35.38 40.62
C THR A 67 19.36 -33.96 40.33
N PRO A 68 18.35 -33.82 39.46
CA PRO A 68 17.66 -32.54 39.25
C PRO A 68 16.66 -32.27 40.39
N SER A 69 16.82 -31.14 41.10
CA SER A 69 15.74 -30.52 41.85
C SER A 69 14.76 -29.90 40.85
N PRO A 70 13.42 -30.09 40.98
CA PRO A 70 12.42 -29.51 40.09
C PRO A 70 12.22 -28.03 40.46
N SER A 71 13.25 -27.23 40.25
CA SER A 71 13.21 -25.79 40.45
C SER A 71 13.06 -25.15 39.07
N GLN A 72 12.11 -24.24 38.95
CA GLN A 72 11.66 -23.55 37.74
C GLN A 72 12.73 -23.34 36.65
N PRO A 73 12.37 -23.41 35.36
CA PRO A 73 13.30 -23.07 34.29
C PRO A 73 13.75 -21.61 34.47
N SER A 74 14.95 -21.43 35.03
CA SER A 74 15.55 -20.11 35.18
C SER A 74 15.69 -19.47 33.81
N ALA A 75 15.25 -18.21 33.66
CA ALA A 75 15.33 -17.49 32.39
C ALA A 75 16.78 -17.30 31.92
N ASP A 76 17.74 -17.27 32.85
CA ASP A 76 19.18 -17.06 32.63
C ASP A 76 20.06 -18.29 32.92
N GLY A 77 19.47 -19.46 33.19
CA GLY A 77 20.25 -20.67 33.49
C GLY A 77 20.48 -21.59 32.27
N PRO A 78 21.39 -22.57 32.36
CA PRO A 78 21.60 -23.58 31.31
C PRO A 78 20.27 -24.20 30.85
N LEU A 79 20.07 -24.28 29.54
CA LEU A 79 18.80 -24.72 28.96
C LEU A 79 18.83 -26.23 28.74
N GLU A 80 18.07 -26.96 29.54
CA GLU A 80 17.93 -28.41 29.40
C GLU A 80 17.25 -28.78 28.07
N ILE A 81 17.70 -29.87 27.43
CA ILE A 81 17.23 -30.31 26.09
C ILE A 81 15.70 -30.42 25.99
N GLN A 82 15.05 -30.88 27.05
CA GLN A 82 13.59 -31.03 27.12
C GLN A 82 12.82 -29.71 27.09
N HIS A 83 13.46 -28.59 27.46
CA HIS A 83 12.84 -27.26 27.47
C HIS A 83 13.17 -26.42 26.23
N VAL A 84 13.98 -26.93 25.31
CA VAL A 84 14.42 -26.21 24.10
C VAL A 84 13.24 -25.81 23.21
N ALA A 85 12.28 -26.71 23.02
CA ALA A 85 11.09 -26.42 22.20
C ALA A 85 10.28 -25.24 22.76
N THR A 86 10.15 -25.16 24.08
CA THR A 86 9.44 -24.06 24.77
C THR A 86 10.23 -22.77 24.68
N ALA A 87 11.54 -22.80 24.94
CA ALA A 87 12.40 -21.61 24.86
C ALA A 87 12.52 -21.05 23.42
N ALA A 88 12.47 -21.92 22.41
CA ALA A 88 12.51 -21.51 21.00
C ALA A 88 11.16 -21.00 20.47
N ASN A 89 10.06 -21.09 21.25
CA ASN A 89 8.73 -20.69 20.80
C ASN A 89 8.67 -19.21 20.43
N ASP A 90 9.25 -18.34 21.25
CA ASP A 90 9.27 -16.89 21.01
C ASP A 90 9.99 -16.53 19.70
N VAL A 91 11.12 -17.20 19.43
CA VAL A 91 11.85 -17.06 18.16
C VAL A 91 10.96 -17.50 17.00
N ARG A 92 10.31 -18.66 17.12
CA ARG A 92 9.40 -19.20 16.09
C ARG A 92 8.24 -18.25 15.81
N LEU A 93 7.64 -17.67 16.85
CA LEU A 93 6.54 -16.74 16.76
C LEU A 93 6.97 -15.42 16.10
N LYS A 94 8.13 -14.87 16.48
CA LYS A 94 8.70 -13.69 15.82
C LYS A 94 8.95 -13.92 14.34
N MET A 95 9.53 -15.06 13.97
CA MET A 95 9.74 -15.40 12.56
C MET A 95 8.40 -15.55 11.81
N GLN A 96 7.38 -16.14 12.43
CA GLN A 96 6.05 -16.24 11.81
C GLN A 96 5.41 -14.87 11.59
N LYS A 97 5.52 -13.99 12.59
CA LYS A 97 5.06 -12.61 12.48
C LYS A 97 5.77 -11.87 11.35
N ALA A 98 7.09 -12.01 11.25
CA ALA A 98 7.90 -11.41 10.20
C ALA A 98 7.46 -11.90 8.80
N ARG A 99 7.32 -13.21 8.61
CA ARG A 99 6.82 -13.79 7.35
C ARG A 99 5.45 -13.26 6.99
N ARG A 100 4.52 -13.23 7.94
CA ARG A 100 3.17 -12.69 7.71
C ARG A 100 3.21 -11.22 7.32
N ALA A 101 4.09 -10.44 7.94
CA ALA A 101 4.24 -9.03 7.62
C ALA A 101 4.77 -8.83 6.19
N VAL A 102 5.72 -9.64 5.75
CA VAL A 102 6.25 -9.62 4.36
C VAL A 102 5.16 -9.99 3.36
N LEU A 103 4.43 -11.08 3.60
CA LEU A 103 3.35 -11.53 2.71
C LEU A 103 2.13 -10.60 2.70
N ALA A 104 2.00 -9.72 3.68
CA ALA A 104 0.95 -8.71 3.73
C ALA A 104 1.35 -7.40 3.04
N LEU A 105 2.58 -7.29 2.53
CA LEU A 105 3.01 -6.12 1.76
C LEU A 105 2.23 -6.06 0.44
N PRO A 106 1.81 -4.86 0.00
CA PRO A 106 1.19 -4.68 -1.31
C PRO A 106 2.19 -5.10 -2.39
N ASP A 107 1.67 -5.64 -3.49
CA ASP A 107 2.46 -5.91 -4.69
C ASP A 107 3.74 -6.74 -4.44
N VAL A 108 3.81 -7.49 -3.33
CA VAL A 108 4.97 -8.32 -2.98
C VAL A 108 5.20 -9.45 -3.98
N ASP A 109 4.14 -9.81 -4.70
CA ASP A 109 4.15 -10.81 -5.77
C ASP A 109 4.50 -10.22 -7.15
N ARG A 110 4.68 -8.90 -7.26
CA ARG A 110 5.06 -8.23 -8.52
C ARG A 110 6.56 -7.95 -8.56
N THR A 111 7.12 -7.97 -9.77
CA THR A 111 8.53 -7.61 -9.96
C THR A 111 8.73 -6.10 -10.00
N CYS A 112 9.98 -5.66 -9.90
CA CYS A 112 10.30 -4.25 -10.09
C CYS A 112 10.11 -3.83 -11.55
N GLU A 113 10.44 -4.70 -12.51
CA GLU A 113 10.28 -4.41 -13.93
C GLU A 113 8.81 -4.12 -14.30
N ASP A 114 7.87 -4.94 -13.80
CA ASP A 114 6.43 -4.74 -14.03
C ASP A 114 5.93 -3.40 -13.47
N GLN A 115 6.54 -2.94 -12.37
CA GLN A 115 6.18 -1.68 -11.73
C GLN A 115 6.77 -0.49 -12.50
N ASP A 116 8.01 -0.61 -12.98
CA ASP A 116 8.67 0.42 -13.78
C ASP A 116 7.95 0.66 -15.12
N ASP A 117 7.53 -0.41 -15.79
CA ASP A 117 6.72 -0.32 -17.01
C ASP A 117 5.38 0.40 -16.76
N GLU A 118 4.69 0.04 -15.67
CA GLU A 118 3.45 0.71 -15.27
C GLU A 118 3.66 2.19 -14.95
N ILE A 119 4.74 2.53 -14.25
CA ILE A 119 5.12 3.92 -13.96
C ILE A 119 5.30 4.70 -15.27
N ALA A 120 6.04 4.15 -16.24
CA ALA A 120 6.27 4.80 -17.52
C ALA A 120 4.95 5.06 -18.28
N ASP A 121 4.05 4.09 -18.30
CA ASP A 121 2.73 4.22 -18.92
C ASP A 121 1.86 5.28 -18.22
N LEU A 122 1.86 5.28 -16.88
CA LEU A 122 1.13 6.25 -16.07
C LEU A 122 1.68 7.66 -16.29
N GLU A 123 2.99 7.83 -16.32
CA GLU A 123 3.65 9.11 -16.59
C GLU A 123 3.31 9.64 -17.99
N ALA A 124 3.35 8.77 -19.01
CA ALA A 124 2.95 9.13 -20.37
C ALA A 124 1.47 9.55 -20.43
N ARG A 125 0.59 8.87 -19.68
CA ARG A 125 -0.83 9.24 -19.57
C ARG A 125 -1.01 10.58 -18.88
N ILE A 126 -0.30 10.84 -17.79
CA ILE A 126 -0.31 12.12 -17.09
C ILE A 126 0.17 13.24 -18.01
N ALA A 127 1.21 13.01 -18.80
CA ALA A 127 1.71 13.99 -19.77
C ALA A 127 0.65 14.38 -20.80
N ARG A 128 -0.06 13.39 -21.37
CA ARG A 128 -1.18 13.63 -22.30
C ARG A 128 -2.30 14.43 -21.64
N LEU A 129 -2.73 14.03 -20.45
CA LEU A 129 -3.79 14.73 -19.71
C LEU A 129 -3.41 16.18 -19.39
N LYS A 130 -2.16 16.42 -18.97
CA LYS A 130 -1.64 17.77 -18.72
C LYS A 130 -1.63 18.61 -20.01
N ALA A 131 -1.31 18.02 -21.16
CA ALA A 131 -1.35 18.72 -22.44
C ALA A 131 -2.78 19.13 -22.82
N SER A 132 -3.75 18.22 -22.72
CA SER A 132 -5.16 18.54 -22.98
C SER A 132 -5.71 19.62 -22.05
N LEU A 133 -5.34 19.59 -20.75
CA LEU A 133 -5.74 20.64 -19.82
C LEU A 133 -5.13 22.01 -20.18
N ARG A 134 -3.89 22.04 -20.68
CA ARG A 134 -3.28 23.29 -21.16
C ARG A 134 -3.97 23.83 -22.40
N GLU A 135 -4.37 22.95 -23.32
CA GLU A 135 -5.12 23.33 -24.51
C GLU A 135 -6.48 23.93 -24.15
N LEU A 136 -7.21 23.29 -23.22
CA LEU A 136 -8.48 23.81 -22.72
C LEU A 136 -8.33 25.12 -21.93
N ALA A 137 -7.22 25.28 -21.22
CA ALA A 137 -6.89 26.50 -20.50
C ALA A 137 -6.28 27.59 -21.39
N ARG A 138 -6.08 27.34 -22.69
CA ARG A 138 -5.52 28.34 -23.61
C ARG A 138 -6.55 29.46 -23.79
N PRO A 139 -6.22 30.71 -23.45
CA PRO A 139 -7.11 31.82 -23.76
C PRO A 139 -7.28 31.90 -25.28
N VAL A 140 -8.51 32.15 -25.73
CA VAL A 140 -8.79 32.48 -27.13
C VAL A 140 -8.11 33.82 -27.38
N GLU A 141 -6.98 33.81 -28.10
CA GLU A 141 -6.43 35.06 -28.65
C GLU A 141 -7.38 35.51 -29.75
N GLU A 142 -8.12 36.59 -29.48
CA GLU A 142 -8.86 37.29 -30.51
C GLU A 142 -7.86 37.89 -31.50
N PRO A 143 -8.08 37.75 -32.82
CA PRO A 143 -7.19 38.34 -33.81
C PRO A 143 -7.19 39.86 -33.60
N ALA A 144 -6.00 40.41 -33.34
CA ALA A 144 -5.80 41.84 -33.23
C ALA A 144 -6.31 42.51 -34.52
N ASP A 145 -7.23 43.46 -34.36
CA ASP A 145 -7.75 44.32 -35.42
C ASP A 145 -6.59 44.98 -36.19
N GLU A 146 -6.16 44.35 -37.28
CA GLU A 146 -5.35 44.96 -38.33
C GLU A 146 -6.21 45.93 -39.15
N ASP A 147 -6.75 46.99 -38.53
CA ASP A 147 -7.57 47.97 -39.25
C ASP A 147 -7.38 49.43 -38.79
N GLN A 148 -6.21 49.76 -38.21
CA GLN A 148 -5.86 51.15 -37.85
C GLN A 148 -4.69 51.73 -38.67
N SER A 149 -4.44 51.23 -39.87
CA SER A 149 -3.38 51.74 -40.77
C SER A 149 -3.90 52.46 -42.02
N MET A 150 -5.10 53.04 -42.03
CA MET A 150 -5.54 53.90 -43.13
C MET A 150 -6.64 54.88 -42.71
N THR A 151 -6.29 56.01 -42.08
CA THR A 151 -6.94 57.32 -42.31
C THR A 151 -6.26 58.40 -41.47
N GLY A 152 -5.81 59.48 -42.12
CA GLY A 152 -5.57 60.78 -41.49
C GLY A 152 -4.22 61.39 -41.76
#